data_AF-A0A6P6WXZ4-F1
#
_entry.id   AF-A0A6P6WXZ4-F1
#
_cell.length_a   1.000
_cell.length_b   1.000
_cell.length_c   1.000
_cell.angle_alpha   90.00
_cell.angle_beta   90.00
_cell.angle_gamma   90.00
#
_symmetry.space_group_name_H-M   'P 1'
#
loop_
_entity.id
_entity.type
_entity.pdbx_description
1 polymer ?
#
loop_
_entity_poly.entity_id
_entity_poly.type
_entity_poly.pdbx_seq_one_letter_code
_entity_poly.pdbx_strand_id
1 'polypeptide(L)'
;MRTGVTREAFFMFLFVLYTLAPSFPPEVCASAFAEEAAALLKWKAGFANQNGPLVISWNITPTKAKNSSSPCTWAGVSCNIGGSVNRLNLTNSKVSSTLYDFPFSSLPNLEYVDLSMNELFGSIPPQVGNLSKLIYLDFSANMLSEEIPPEIGLLKNLQVLHLNENHLSGPIPEELSHLVHLTELDLNTNNISGTIPSSLANLRNLTYLSLYENQFSGPIPPEIGNLSNLVTAFLSSNHLTGSIPHVLGNLNNIDEQAKELDWEKRVNIIKGVAQALSYMHHDCSPSIVHRDISSNNVLLDSEYEAHVSDFGTAKFLRRDSSNWTTPAGTLGYIAPEFAYTMRVTEKCDVYSFGVLTLEIIKGKHPGEFVAHLMSSTTGDIELKELLDQRLSHPTQEIEKILVFILKIAEACLHVNPESRPTMHMI
;
A
#
# COMPACT_ATOMS: atom_id res chain seq x y z
N MET A 1 -53.58 -48.17 62.48
CA MET A 1 -52.23 -48.76 62.34
C MET A 1 -51.33 -47.67 61.80
N ARG A 2 -50.73 -46.86 62.68
CA ARG A 2 -49.34 -46.93 63.18
C ARG A 2 -48.25 -46.76 62.08
N THR A 3 -47.55 -45.62 62.19
CA THR A 3 -46.10 -45.32 61.92
C THR A 3 -45.62 -45.42 60.46
N GLY A 4 -44.98 -44.43 59.80
CA GLY A 4 -44.16 -43.29 60.22
C GLY A 4 -42.68 -43.53 59.83
N VAL A 5 -41.98 -42.48 59.30
CA VAL A 5 -40.49 -42.28 59.30
C VAL A 5 -39.71 -43.04 58.19
N THR A 6 -38.69 -42.57 57.43
CA THR A 6 -37.97 -41.29 57.19
C THR A 6 -37.08 -41.40 55.93
N ARG A 7 -36.59 -40.23 55.49
CA ARG A 7 -35.53 -39.92 54.52
C ARG A 7 -34.12 -40.36 55.01
N GLU A 8 -33.19 -40.54 54.07
CA GLU A 8 -31.70 -40.60 54.19
C GLU A 8 -31.01 -41.91 54.61
N ALA A 9 -30.25 -42.51 53.67
CA ALA A 9 -28.92 -43.12 53.88
C ALA A 9 -28.43 -43.80 52.58
N PHE A 10 -27.70 -43.10 51.72
CA PHE A 10 -26.83 -43.75 50.72
C PHE A 10 -25.67 -42.82 50.37
N PHE A 11 -24.71 -42.73 51.29
CA PHE A 11 -23.36 -42.26 51.01
C PHE A 11 -22.38 -43.25 51.63
N MET A 12 -21.33 -43.54 50.86
CA MET A 12 -20.10 -44.27 51.19
C MET A 12 -20.18 -45.80 51.26
N PHE A 13 -19.83 -46.43 50.13
CA PHE A 13 -18.62 -47.26 50.12
C PHE A 13 -17.76 -46.91 48.90
N LEU A 14 -16.52 -46.55 49.20
CA LEU A 14 -15.45 -46.12 48.29
C LEU A 14 -14.66 -47.33 47.79
N PHE A 15 -14.21 -47.21 46.53
CA PHE A 15 -12.90 -47.60 46.00
C PHE A 15 -12.59 -49.05 45.52
N VAL A 16 -12.14 -49.07 44.25
CA VAL A 16 -11.25 -49.99 43.52
C VAL A 16 -11.88 -51.24 42.86
N LEU A 17 -12.11 -51.13 41.54
CA LEU A 17 -11.44 -51.99 40.57
C LEU A 17 -11.42 -51.32 39.19
N TYR A 18 -10.22 -50.92 38.80
CA TYR A 18 -9.84 -50.49 37.47
C TYR A 18 -9.71 -51.72 36.56
N THR A 19 -9.86 -51.50 35.25
CA THR A 19 -9.52 -52.34 34.10
C THR A 19 -10.63 -53.15 33.41
N LEU A 20 -10.65 -52.95 32.08
CA LEU A 20 -11.43 -53.59 31.01
C LEU A 20 -12.75 -52.93 30.60
N ALA A 21 -12.67 -51.67 30.17
CA ALA A 21 -13.48 -51.20 29.04
C ALA A 21 -12.58 -51.16 27.80
N PRO A 22 -12.97 -51.77 26.67
CA PRO A 22 -12.19 -51.68 25.44
C PRO A 22 -12.19 -50.22 24.98
N SER A 23 -10.98 -49.69 24.75
CA SER A 23 -10.76 -48.42 24.05
C SER A 23 -11.42 -48.50 22.68
N PHE A 24 -12.49 -47.72 22.48
CA PHE A 24 -12.99 -47.44 21.14
C PHE A 24 -11.90 -46.70 20.35
N PRO A 25 -11.56 -47.13 19.11
CA PRO A 25 -10.72 -46.34 18.23
C PRO A 25 -11.49 -45.09 17.74
N PRO A 26 -10.79 -44.02 17.32
CA PRO A 26 -11.43 -42.79 16.86
C PRO A 26 -11.99 -42.98 15.44
N GLU A 27 -13.27 -43.36 15.32
CA GLU A 27 -13.99 -43.41 14.03
C GLU A 27 -14.43 -42.01 13.53
N VAL A 28 -14.21 -40.94 14.32
CA VAL A 28 -14.69 -39.58 14.03
C VAL A 28 -13.79 -38.80 13.05
N CYS A 29 -12.51 -39.19 12.86
CA CYS A 29 -11.62 -38.46 11.95
C CYS A 29 -11.67 -38.95 10.50
N ALA A 30 -11.94 -40.23 10.24
CA ALA A 30 -11.87 -40.78 8.89
C ALA A 30 -13.02 -40.29 7.96
N SER A 31 -14.15 -39.84 8.53
CA SER A 31 -15.33 -39.40 7.79
C SER A 31 -15.22 -37.96 7.26
N ALA A 32 -14.69 -37.02 8.05
CA ALA A 32 -14.59 -35.61 7.65
C ALA A 32 -13.63 -35.40 6.46
N PHE A 33 -12.48 -36.10 6.43
CA PHE A 33 -11.55 -36.03 5.30
C PHE A 33 -12.15 -36.59 4.00
N ALA A 34 -13.00 -37.62 4.13
CA ALA A 34 -13.65 -38.23 2.99
C ALA A 34 -14.70 -37.30 2.36
N GLU A 35 -15.38 -36.49 3.17
CA GLU A 35 -16.36 -35.50 2.69
C GLU A 35 -15.69 -34.34 1.96
N GLU A 36 -14.62 -33.76 2.51
CA GLU A 36 -13.84 -32.70 1.86
C GLU A 36 -13.24 -33.18 0.53
N ALA A 37 -12.65 -34.38 0.52
CA ALA A 37 -12.11 -35.00 -0.68
C ALA A 37 -13.21 -35.26 -1.73
N ALA A 38 -14.35 -35.80 -1.32
CA ALA A 38 -15.47 -36.07 -2.23
C ALA A 38 -16.03 -34.77 -2.83
N ALA A 39 -16.13 -33.71 -2.03
CA ALA A 39 -16.62 -32.42 -2.47
C ALA A 39 -15.68 -31.77 -3.49
N LEU A 40 -14.36 -31.81 -3.24
CA LEU A 40 -13.34 -31.33 -4.17
C LEU A 40 -13.31 -32.16 -5.47
N LEU A 41 -13.47 -33.49 -5.40
CA LEU A 41 -13.57 -34.35 -6.60
C LEU A 41 -14.85 -34.07 -7.40
N LYS A 42 -15.96 -33.77 -6.72
CA LYS A 42 -17.20 -33.37 -7.37
C LYS A 42 -17.02 -32.06 -8.14
N TRP A 43 -16.38 -31.07 -7.52
CA TRP A 43 -16.07 -29.80 -8.17
C TRP A 43 -15.13 -29.98 -9.37
N LYS A 44 -14.07 -30.78 -9.20
CA LYS A 44 -13.14 -31.15 -10.27
C LYS A 44 -13.84 -31.77 -11.48
N ALA A 45 -14.90 -32.55 -11.29
CA ALA A 45 -15.64 -33.16 -12.40
C ALA A 45 -16.24 -32.12 -13.36
N GLY A 46 -16.45 -30.88 -12.89
CA GLY A 46 -16.91 -29.75 -13.69
C GLY A 46 -15.83 -29.03 -14.49
N PHE A 47 -14.56 -29.41 -14.39
CA PHE A 47 -13.48 -28.74 -15.13
C PHE A 47 -13.49 -29.14 -16.60
N ALA A 48 -13.53 -28.16 -17.50
CA ALA A 48 -13.57 -28.41 -18.95
C ALA A 48 -12.35 -29.18 -19.48
N ASN A 49 -11.17 -29.03 -18.86
CA ASN A 49 -9.95 -29.73 -19.25
C ASN A 49 -9.53 -30.79 -18.23
N GLN A 50 -9.74 -32.06 -18.57
CA GLN A 50 -9.38 -33.19 -17.72
C GLN A 50 -7.96 -33.74 -17.95
N ASN A 51 -7.12 -33.06 -18.72
CA ASN A 51 -5.77 -33.56 -19.08
C ASN A 51 -4.63 -32.75 -18.43
N GLY A 52 -4.93 -31.88 -17.46
CA GLY A 52 -3.93 -31.06 -16.75
C GLY A 52 -3.21 -31.79 -15.61
N PRO A 53 -2.02 -31.32 -15.19
CA PRO A 53 -1.23 -31.91 -14.10
C PRO A 53 -1.96 -31.95 -12.75
N LEU A 54 -2.86 -31.00 -12.49
CA LEU A 54 -3.74 -31.01 -11.32
C LEU A 54 -4.72 -32.20 -11.32
N VAL A 55 -5.26 -32.52 -12.49
CA VAL A 55 -6.25 -33.58 -12.66
C VAL A 55 -5.63 -34.95 -12.36
N ILE A 56 -4.32 -35.10 -12.61
CA ILE A 56 -3.58 -36.33 -12.31
C ILE A 56 -3.38 -36.51 -10.80
N SER A 57 -3.12 -35.41 -10.08
CA SER A 57 -2.83 -35.44 -8.64
C SER A 57 -4.09 -35.71 -7.80
N TRP A 58 -5.24 -35.16 -8.18
CA TRP A 58 -6.49 -35.29 -7.45
C TRP A 58 -7.14 -36.64 -7.73
N ASN A 59 -6.62 -37.72 -7.14
CA ASN A 59 -7.16 -39.06 -7.30
C ASN A 59 -7.29 -39.78 -5.95
N ILE A 60 -8.14 -40.79 -5.93
CA ILE A 60 -8.23 -41.73 -4.81
C ILE A 60 -7.36 -42.92 -5.17
N THR A 61 -6.20 -43.06 -4.53
CA THR A 61 -5.38 -44.28 -4.67
C THR A 61 -5.97 -45.40 -3.79
N PRO A 62 -6.32 -46.57 -4.37
CA PRO A 62 -6.79 -47.71 -3.59
C PRO A 62 -5.59 -48.41 -2.96
N THR A 63 -5.02 -47.84 -1.91
CA THR A 63 -4.08 -48.58 -1.05
C THR A 63 -4.89 -49.45 -0.08
N LYS A 64 -4.39 -50.65 0.23
CA LYS A 64 -5.09 -51.75 0.94
C LYS A 64 -5.46 -51.49 2.41
N ALA A 65 -5.68 -50.23 2.80
CA ALA A 65 -6.32 -49.86 4.05
C ALA A 65 -7.67 -49.21 3.73
N LYS A 66 -8.74 -49.68 4.38
CA LYS A 66 -10.12 -49.19 4.20
C LYS A 66 -10.17 -47.65 4.12
N ASN A 67 -10.79 -47.14 3.04
CA ASN A 67 -11.33 -45.79 2.86
C ASN A 67 -10.59 -44.62 3.53
N SER A 68 -9.70 -43.93 2.79
CA SER A 68 -9.38 -42.49 2.97
C SER A 68 -8.08 -42.16 2.22
N SER A 69 -8.15 -41.77 0.93
CA SER A 69 -7.07 -40.94 0.38
C SER A 69 -7.30 -39.52 0.89
N SER A 70 -6.40 -39.02 1.72
CA SER A 70 -6.49 -37.66 2.24
C SER A 70 -6.27 -36.65 1.10
N PRO A 71 -7.09 -35.58 0.98
CA PRO A 71 -6.91 -34.56 -0.04
C PRO A 71 -5.65 -33.71 0.21
N CYS A 72 -5.01 -33.84 1.38
CA CYS A 72 -3.83 -33.07 1.77
C CYS A 72 -2.57 -33.37 0.95
N THR A 73 -2.56 -34.45 0.16
CA THR A 73 -1.47 -34.77 -0.77
C THR A 73 -1.74 -34.27 -2.19
N TRP A 74 -2.91 -33.68 -2.44
CA TRP A 74 -3.27 -33.20 -3.75
C TRP A 74 -2.58 -31.87 -4.06
N ALA A 75 -2.15 -31.71 -5.30
CA ALA A 75 -1.53 -30.49 -5.79
C ALA A 75 -2.47 -29.30 -5.54
N GLY A 76 -1.92 -28.24 -4.94
CA GLY A 76 -2.67 -27.04 -4.58
C GLY A 76 -3.48 -27.14 -3.28
N VAL A 77 -3.56 -28.30 -2.64
CA VAL A 77 -4.28 -28.48 -1.37
C VAL A 77 -3.29 -28.54 -0.22
N SER A 78 -3.59 -27.83 0.87
CA SER A 78 -2.91 -28.04 2.15
C SER A 78 -3.93 -28.11 3.28
N CYS A 79 -3.55 -28.82 4.33
CA CYS A 79 -4.40 -29.10 5.47
C CYS A 79 -3.78 -28.59 6.76
N ASN A 80 -4.66 -28.29 7.72
CA ASN A 80 -4.26 -27.96 9.08
C ASN A 80 -3.77 -29.22 9.84
N ILE A 81 -3.32 -29.03 11.10
CA ILE A 81 -2.86 -30.11 11.98
C ILE A 81 -3.93 -31.20 12.18
N GLY A 82 -5.22 -30.81 12.11
CA GLY A 82 -6.35 -31.71 12.19
C GLY A 82 -6.63 -32.49 10.90
N GLY A 83 -5.83 -32.30 9.83
CA GLY A 83 -5.96 -32.98 8.54
C GLY A 83 -7.06 -32.43 7.62
N SER A 84 -7.71 -31.34 8.01
CA SER A 84 -8.79 -30.71 7.23
C SER A 84 -8.22 -29.63 6.32
N VAL A 85 -8.79 -29.51 5.12
CA VAL A 85 -8.34 -28.56 4.09
C VAL A 85 -8.50 -27.11 4.61
N ASN A 86 -7.38 -26.40 4.75
CA ASN A 86 -7.36 -25.00 5.15
C ASN A 86 -6.78 -24.06 4.08
N ARG A 87 -6.07 -24.60 3.09
CA ARG A 87 -5.49 -23.84 1.99
C ARG A 87 -5.76 -24.51 0.66
N LEU A 88 -6.28 -23.74 -0.28
CA LEU A 88 -6.45 -24.13 -1.66
C LEU A 88 -5.79 -23.07 -2.56
N ASN A 89 -4.71 -23.43 -3.25
CA ASN A 89 -4.08 -22.61 -4.26
C ASN A 89 -4.11 -23.38 -5.59
N LEU A 90 -4.91 -22.89 -6.52
CA LEU A 90 -4.99 -23.36 -7.90
C LEU A 90 -4.77 -22.17 -8.84
N THR A 91 -3.82 -21.28 -8.52
CA THR A 91 -3.45 -20.19 -9.41
C THR A 91 -3.00 -20.74 -10.77
N ASN A 92 -3.38 -20.07 -11.86
CA ASN A 92 -2.91 -20.39 -13.22
C ASN A 92 -3.02 -21.88 -13.59
N SER A 93 -4.16 -22.45 -13.25
CA SER A 93 -4.40 -23.89 -13.27
C SER A 93 -5.33 -24.33 -14.39
N LYS A 94 -5.79 -23.37 -15.21
CA LYS A 94 -6.77 -23.55 -16.30
C LYS A 94 -8.07 -24.17 -15.79
N VAL A 95 -8.47 -23.81 -14.58
CA VAL A 95 -9.75 -24.22 -14.01
C VAL A 95 -10.85 -23.46 -14.75
N SER A 96 -11.68 -24.18 -15.48
CA SER A 96 -12.78 -23.62 -16.29
C SER A 96 -14.08 -24.21 -15.75
N SER A 97 -14.77 -23.46 -14.88
CA SER A 97 -15.97 -23.90 -14.16
C SER A 97 -16.70 -22.72 -13.52
N THR A 98 -17.90 -22.96 -13.00
CA THR A 98 -18.65 -21.98 -12.21
C THR A 98 -18.28 -22.07 -10.73
N LEU A 99 -18.44 -20.96 -10.00
CA LEU A 99 -18.31 -20.99 -8.54
C LEU A 99 -19.52 -21.62 -7.84
N TYR A 100 -20.68 -21.77 -8.48
CA TYR A 100 -21.82 -22.50 -7.89
C TYR A 100 -21.50 -23.97 -7.60
N ASP A 101 -20.61 -24.57 -8.39
CA ASP A 101 -20.13 -25.93 -8.20
C ASP A 101 -19.04 -26.04 -7.13
N PHE A 102 -18.47 -24.90 -6.69
CA PHE A 102 -17.45 -24.87 -5.65
C PHE A 102 -18.05 -25.24 -4.28
N PRO A 103 -17.42 -26.14 -3.51
CA PRO A 103 -18.02 -26.70 -2.31
C PRO A 103 -17.84 -25.81 -1.06
N PHE A 104 -18.33 -24.57 -1.11
CA PHE A 104 -18.22 -23.59 -0.02
C PHE A 104 -18.68 -24.12 1.36
N SER A 105 -19.68 -25.01 1.38
CA SER A 105 -20.23 -25.55 2.63
C SER A 105 -19.52 -26.81 3.12
N SER A 106 -18.70 -27.46 2.28
CA SER A 106 -18.00 -28.70 2.63
C SER A 106 -16.53 -28.46 2.95
N LEU A 107 -16.07 -27.21 2.98
CA LEU A 107 -14.70 -26.83 3.31
C LEU A 107 -14.67 -25.79 4.45
N PRO A 108 -15.18 -26.14 5.65
CA PRO A 108 -15.45 -25.17 6.73
C PRO A 108 -14.20 -24.59 7.38
N ASN A 109 -13.02 -25.15 7.11
CA ASN A 109 -11.74 -24.74 7.68
C ASN A 109 -10.85 -23.96 6.71
N LEU A 110 -11.35 -23.58 5.52
CA LEU A 110 -10.59 -22.76 4.58
C LEU A 110 -10.23 -21.40 5.18
N GLU A 111 -8.93 -21.12 5.16
CA GLU A 111 -8.30 -19.87 5.57
C GLU A 111 -7.70 -19.14 4.36
N TYR A 112 -7.32 -19.87 3.32
CA TYR A 112 -6.68 -19.30 2.13
C TYR A 112 -7.24 -19.96 0.86
N VAL A 113 -7.78 -19.14 -0.04
CA VAL A 113 -8.24 -19.56 -1.37
C VAL A 113 -7.64 -18.64 -2.41
N ASP A 114 -6.88 -19.23 -3.33
CA ASP A 114 -6.33 -18.55 -4.50
C ASP A 114 -6.72 -19.36 -5.74
N LEU A 115 -7.64 -18.81 -6.52
CA LEU A 115 -8.09 -19.33 -7.80
C LEU A 115 -7.79 -18.31 -8.93
N SER A 116 -6.79 -17.47 -8.74
CA SER A 116 -6.44 -16.42 -9.70
C SER A 116 -5.90 -16.99 -11.03
N MET A 117 -5.98 -16.18 -12.09
CA MET A 117 -5.47 -16.52 -13.43
C MET A 117 -6.09 -17.82 -14.00
N ASN A 118 -7.41 -17.98 -13.87
CA ASN A 118 -8.14 -19.15 -14.36
C ASN A 118 -9.22 -18.75 -15.37
N GLU A 119 -10.10 -19.69 -15.70
CA GLU A 119 -11.22 -19.50 -16.62
C GLU A 119 -12.56 -19.62 -15.86
N LEU A 120 -12.62 -19.17 -14.60
CA LEU A 120 -13.86 -19.19 -13.82
C LEU A 120 -14.86 -18.20 -14.40
N PHE A 121 -16.13 -18.59 -14.52
CA PHE A 121 -17.18 -17.76 -15.12
C PHE A 121 -18.50 -17.86 -14.34
N GLY A 122 -19.45 -16.98 -14.68
CA GLY A 122 -20.71 -16.82 -13.94
C GLY A 122 -20.54 -15.89 -12.75
N SER A 123 -21.46 -15.94 -11.78
CA SER A 123 -21.43 -15.05 -10.61
C SER A 123 -20.74 -15.67 -9.39
N ILE A 124 -20.33 -14.79 -8.47
CA ILE A 124 -19.85 -15.21 -7.15
C ILE A 124 -21.10 -15.54 -6.32
N PRO A 125 -21.30 -16.81 -5.91
CA PRO A 125 -22.53 -17.21 -5.24
C PRO A 125 -22.53 -16.76 -3.76
N PRO A 126 -23.71 -16.45 -3.17
CA PRO A 126 -23.85 -16.05 -1.76
C PRO A 126 -23.20 -17.00 -0.75
N GLN A 127 -23.08 -18.28 -1.10
CA GLN A 127 -22.44 -19.32 -0.30
C GLN A 127 -20.96 -19.03 -0.01
N VAL A 128 -20.31 -18.10 -0.72
CA VAL A 128 -18.98 -17.59 -0.35
C VAL A 128 -18.93 -17.17 1.12
N GLY A 129 -20.01 -16.59 1.65
CA GLY A 129 -20.13 -16.18 3.05
C GLY A 129 -20.07 -17.31 4.08
N ASN A 130 -20.17 -18.58 3.65
CA ASN A 130 -20.04 -19.74 4.55
C ASN A 130 -18.59 -19.98 5.01
N LEU A 131 -17.59 -19.40 4.32
CA LEU A 131 -16.17 -19.57 4.64
C LEU A 131 -15.72 -18.66 5.79
N SER A 132 -16.34 -18.79 6.96
CA SER A 132 -16.15 -17.88 8.12
C SER A 132 -14.69 -17.76 8.64
N LYS A 133 -13.81 -18.69 8.29
CA LYS A 133 -12.39 -18.68 8.70
C LYS A 133 -11.45 -18.07 7.65
N LEU A 134 -11.99 -17.62 6.52
CA LEU A 134 -11.19 -17.14 5.40
C LEU A 134 -10.43 -15.87 5.75
N ILE A 135 -9.14 -15.85 5.41
CA ILE A 135 -8.19 -14.74 5.62
C ILE A 135 -7.76 -14.16 4.28
N TYR A 136 -7.58 -15.02 3.26
CA TYR A 136 -7.13 -14.63 1.93
C TYR A 136 -8.08 -15.20 0.88
N LEU A 137 -8.60 -14.32 0.02
CA LEU A 137 -9.45 -14.68 -1.10
C LEU A 137 -9.00 -13.95 -2.36
N ASP A 138 -8.57 -14.73 -3.36
CA ASP A 138 -8.13 -14.21 -4.64
C ASP A 138 -8.83 -14.96 -5.78
N PHE A 139 -9.68 -14.23 -6.48
CA PHE A 139 -10.37 -14.65 -7.71
C PHE A 139 -9.95 -13.78 -8.91
N SER A 140 -8.83 -13.07 -8.82
CA SER A 140 -8.37 -12.16 -9.86
C SER A 140 -8.09 -12.86 -11.19
N ALA A 141 -8.13 -12.10 -12.30
CA ALA A 141 -7.84 -12.60 -13.65
C ALA A 141 -8.68 -13.84 -14.03
N ASN A 142 -9.99 -13.68 -14.02
CA ASN A 142 -11.00 -14.68 -14.39
C ASN A 142 -12.08 -14.03 -15.30
N MET A 143 -13.17 -14.76 -15.58
CA MET A 143 -14.33 -14.28 -16.35
C MET A 143 -15.59 -14.16 -15.45
N LEU A 144 -15.42 -13.89 -14.15
CA LEU A 144 -16.55 -13.73 -13.23
C LEU A 144 -17.36 -12.49 -13.59
N SER A 145 -18.68 -12.55 -13.40
CA SER A 145 -19.65 -11.55 -13.86
C SER A 145 -20.75 -11.34 -12.82
N GLU A 146 -21.75 -10.52 -13.15
CA GLU A 146 -22.81 -10.07 -12.22
C GLU A 146 -22.25 -9.27 -11.04
N GLU A 147 -22.99 -9.19 -9.93
CA GLU A 147 -22.67 -8.34 -8.79
C GLU A 147 -21.82 -9.09 -7.73
N ILE A 148 -21.08 -8.33 -6.92
CA ILE A 148 -20.42 -8.87 -5.73
C ILE A 148 -21.52 -9.17 -4.67
N PRO A 149 -21.68 -10.42 -4.20
CA PRO A 149 -22.74 -10.76 -3.25
C PRO A 149 -22.49 -10.08 -1.89
N PRO A 150 -23.52 -9.47 -1.26
CA PRO A 150 -23.43 -8.90 0.08
C PRO A 150 -22.89 -9.85 1.15
N GLU A 151 -23.10 -11.16 0.98
CA GLU A 151 -22.61 -12.22 1.87
C GLU A 151 -21.09 -12.27 1.99
N ILE A 152 -20.33 -11.63 1.08
CA ILE A 152 -18.89 -11.46 1.25
C ILE A 152 -18.55 -10.72 2.55
N GLY A 153 -19.45 -9.85 3.02
CA GLY A 153 -19.34 -9.14 4.29
C GLY A 153 -19.45 -10.05 5.53
N LEU A 154 -19.76 -11.34 5.38
CA LEU A 154 -19.76 -12.33 6.47
C LEU A 154 -18.35 -12.86 6.80
N LEU A 155 -17.37 -12.63 5.94
CA LEU A 155 -15.99 -13.13 6.06
C LEU A 155 -15.15 -12.31 7.06
N LYS A 156 -15.54 -12.28 8.34
CA LYS A 156 -14.99 -11.34 9.34
C LYS A 156 -13.48 -11.41 9.57
N ASN A 157 -12.81 -12.50 9.18
CA ASN A 157 -11.37 -12.69 9.31
C ASN A 157 -10.58 -12.30 8.06
N LEU A 158 -11.26 -11.88 6.99
CA LEU A 158 -10.65 -11.61 5.70
C LEU A 158 -9.72 -10.39 5.79
N GLN A 159 -8.50 -10.56 5.30
CA GLN A 159 -7.44 -9.56 5.23
C GLN A 159 -7.17 -9.15 3.78
N VAL A 160 -7.22 -10.10 2.86
CA VAL A 160 -6.95 -9.86 1.44
C VAL A 160 -8.16 -10.28 0.62
N LEU A 161 -8.68 -9.35 -0.18
CA LEU A 161 -9.73 -9.58 -1.16
C LEU A 161 -9.31 -9.03 -2.52
N HIS A 162 -9.01 -9.93 -3.45
CA HIS A 162 -8.67 -9.59 -4.83
C HIS A 162 -9.71 -10.17 -5.79
N LEU A 163 -10.42 -9.30 -6.49
CA LEU A 163 -11.43 -9.62 -7.51
C LEU A 163 -11.15 -8.89 -8.83
N ASN A 164 -9.95 -8.31 -8.98
CA ASN A 164 -9.56 -7.54 -10.16
C ASN A 164 -9.49 -8.38 -11.45
N GLU A 165 -9.50 -7.70 -12.60
CA GLU A 165 -9.40 -8.34 -13.92
C GLU A 165 -10.51 -9.39 -14.13
N ASN A 166 -11.77 -8.97 -13.97
CA ASN A 166 -12.96 -9.78 -14.18
C ASN A 166 -14.03 -8.96 -14.96
N HIS A 167 -15.27 -9.45 -15.04
CA HIS A 167 -16.43 -8.79 -15.63
C HIS A 167 -17.51 -8.45 -14.58
N LEU A 168 -17.11 -8.24 -13.31
CA LEU A 168 -18.04 -7.91 -12.23
C LEU A 168 -18.70 -6.55 -12.49
N SER A 169 -19.93 -6.40 -12.03
CA SER A 169 -20.82 -5.26 -12.31
C SER A 169 -21.65 -4.89 -11.08
N GLY A 170 -22.56 -3.92 -11.21
CA GLY A 170 -23.34 -3.40 -10.07
C GLY A 170 -22.48 -2.58 -9.09
N PRO A 171 -23.03 -2.18 -7.94
CA PRO A 171 -22.30 -1.40 -6.92
C PRO A 171 -21.44 -2.26 -6.00
N ILE A 172 -20.50 -1.63 -5.28
CA ILE A 172 -19.85 -2.26 -4.12
C ILE A 172 -20.91 -2.44 -3.02
N PRO A 173 -21.11 -3.66 -2.49
CA PRO A 173 -22.06 -3.88 -1.40
C PRO A 173 -21.61 -3.20 -0.10
N GLU A 174 -22.53 -2.52 0.58
CA GLU A 174 -22.28 -1.83 1.85
C GLU A 174 -21.75 -2.78 2.94
N GLU A 175 -22.13 -4.06 2.87
CA GLU A 175 -21.71 -5.12 3.78
C GLU A 175 -20.19 -5.39 3.75
N LEU A 176 -19.49 -4.99 2.67
CA LEU A 176 -18.04 -5.09 2.58
C LEU A 176 -17.36 -4.25 3.68
N SER A 177 -18.01 -3.17 4.13
CA SER A 177 -17.54 -2.35 5.27
C SER A 177 -17.42 -3.12 6.59
N HIS A 178 -18.04 -4.30 6.71
CA HIS A 178 -17.94 -5.12 7.90
C HIS A 178 -16.64 -5.95 8.00
N LEU A 179 -15.80 -5.94 6.97
CA LEU A 179 -14.54 -6.67 6.90
C LEU A 179 -13.43 -5.90 7.63
N VAL A 180 -13.59 -5.64 8.92
CA VAL A 180 -12.73 -4.72 9.69
C VAL A 180 -11.24 -5.12 9.76
N HIS A 181 -10.90 -6.35 9.40
CA HIS A 181 -9.52 -6.84 9.31
C HIS A 181 -8.89 -6.69 7.92
N LEU A 182 -9.65 -6.22 6.92
CA LEU A 182 -9.20 -6.10 5.54
C LEU A 182 -8.05 -5.10 5.43
N THR A 183 -6.93 -5.55 4.85
CA THR A 183 -5.73 -4.77 4.57
C THR A 183 -5.62 -4.45 3.09
N GLU A 184 -6.07 -5.35 2.22
CA GLU A 184 -6.00 -5.19 0.78
C GLU A 184 -7.36 -5.43 0.13
N LEU A 185 -7.81 -4.44 -0.64
CA LEU A 185 -9.00 -4.52 -1.48
C LEU A 185 -8.62 -4.16 -2.91
N ASP A 186 -8.64 -5.15 -3.79
CA ASP A 186 -8.40 -4.96 -5.22
C ASP A 186 -9.62 -5.35 -6.06
N LEU A 187 -10.25 -4.35 -6.67
CA LEU A 187 -11.42 -4.48 -7.54
C LEU A 187 -11.17 -3.89 -8.93
N ASN A 188 -9.91 -3.61 -9.29
CA ASN A 188 -9.58 -2.93 -10.54
C ASN A 188 -9.98 -3.71 -11.79
N THR A 189 -10.05 -3.02 -12.94
CA THR A 189 -10.28 -3.64 -14.26
C THR A 189 -11.52 -4.54 -14.25
N ASN A 190 -12.68 -3.92 -13.98
CA ASN A 190 -13.99 -4.56 -13.93
C ASN A 190 -15.05 -3.61 -14.53
N ASN A 191 -16.32 -4.00 -14.44
CA ASN A 191 -17.48 -3.23 -14.89
C ASN A 191 -18.31 -2.66 -13.71
N ILE A 192 -17.70 -2.49 -12.53
CA ILE A 192 -18.38 -2.07 -11.29
C ILE A 192 -18.83 -0.61 -11.46
N SER A 193 -20.07 -0.34 -11.06
CA SER A 193 -20.77 0.94 -11.27
C SER A 193 -21.30 1.51 -9.95
N GLY A 194 -22.05 2.62 -10.01
CA GLY A 194 -22.55 3.29 -8.82
C GLY A 194 -21.50 4.20 -8.16
N THR A 195 -21.73 4.58 -6.91
CA THR A 195 -20.83 5.44 -6.12
C THR A 195 -19.90 4.60 -5.25
N ILE A 196 -18.73 5.13 -4.91
CA ILE A 196 -17.88 4.55 -3.85
C ILE A 196 -18.64 4.71 -2.51
N PRO A 197 -18.95 3.61 -1.78
CA PRO A 197 -19.64 3.70 -0.50
C PRO A 197 -18.82 4.45 0.54
N SER A 198 -19.43 5.40 1.26
CA SER A 198 -18.75 6.08 2.38
C SER A 198 -18.44 5.13 3.54
N SER A 199 -19.19 4.03 3.65
CA SER A 199 -18.96 2.97 4.65
C SER A 199 -17.62 2.25 4.48
N LEU A 200 -16.98 2.29 3.30
CA LEU A 200 -15.62 1.75 3.12
C LEU A 200 -14.62 2.39 4.09
N ALA A 201 -14.89 3.61 4.56
CA ALA A 201 -14.12 4.29 5.61
C ALA A 201 -14.06 3.52 6.95
N ASN A 202 -14.91 2.51 7.16
CA ASN A 202 -14.87 1.66 8.35
C ASN A 202 -13.72 0.66 8.33
N LEU A 203 -13.09 0.42 7.18
CA LEU A 203 -11.99 -0.54 6.99
C LEU A 203 -10.65 0.05 7.47
N ARG A 204 -10.53 0.34 8.77
CA ARG A 204 -9.38 1.10 9.32
C ARG A 204 -8.02 0.43 9.13
N ASN A 205 -7.97 -0.87 8.85
CA ASN A 205 -6.73 -1.60 8.60
C ASN A 205 -6.31 -1.59 7.12
N LEU A 206 -7.12 -1.00 6.23
CA LEU A 206 -6.87 -1.01 4.79
C LEU A 206 -5.61 -0.20 4.46
N THR A 207 -4.65 -0.83 3.81
CA THR A 207 -3.39 -0.24 3.36
C THR A 207 -3.35 -0.06 1.85
N TYR A 208 -4.08 -0.91 1.11
CA TYR A 208 -4.14 -0.90 -0.34
C TYR A 208 -5.59 -0.93 -0.81
N LEU A 209 -5.96 0.08 -1.61
CA LEU A 209 -7.27 0.20 -2.25
C LEU A 209 -7.08 0.43 -3.75
N SER A 210 -7.56 -0.50 -4.57
CA SER A 210 -7.49 -0.38 -6.02
C SER A 210 -8.87 -0.54 -6.65
N LEU A 211 -9.36 0.55 -7.22
CA LEU A 211 -10.68 0.67 -7.88
C LEU A 211 -10.56 1.18 -9.32
N TYR A 212 -9.35 1.27 -9.86
CA TYR A 212 -9.12 1.87 -11.18
C TYR A 212 -9.76 1.03 -12.29
N GLU A 213 -10.01 1.67 -13.45
CA GLU A 213 -10.56 0.99 -14.65
C GLU A 213 -11.89 0.28 -14.35
N ASN A 214 -12.87 1.08 -13.93
CA ASN A 214 -14.24 0.68 -13.63
C ASN A 214 -15.22 1.77 -14.11
N GLN A 215 -16.48 1.68 -13.72
CA GLN A 215 -17.55 2.63 -14.05
C GLN A 215 -18.04 3.43 -12.83
N PHE A 216 -17.21 3.60 -11.79
CA PHE A 216 -17.58 4.36 -10.61
C PHE A 216 -17.93 5.81 -10.98
N SER A 217 -19.00 6.33 -10.40
CA SER A 217 -19.55 7.66 -10.66
C SER A 217 -19.77 8.43 -9.36
N GLY A 218 -20.08 9.73 -9.47
CA GLY A 218 -20.23 10.60 -8.30
C GLY A 218 -18.88 11.01 -7.68
N PRO A 219 -18.89 11.73 -6.54
CA PRO A 219 -17.68 12.18 -5.88
C PRO A 219 -17.01 11.08 -5.07
N ILE A 220 -15.69 11.23 -4.84
CA ILE A 220 -14.98 10.43 -3.84
C ILE A 220 -15.50 10.84 -2.46
N PRO A 221 -16.00 9.92 -1.61
CA PRO A 221 -16.50 10.26 -0.29
C PRO A 221 -15.39 10.85 0.58
N PRO A 222 -15.62 12.00 1.26
CA PRO A 222 -14.62 12.57 2.16
C PRO A 222 -14.28 11.64 3.34
N GLU A 223 -15.18 10.72 3.70
CA GLU A 223 -14.98 9.72 4.74
C GLU A 223 -13.82 8.76 4.43
N ILE A 224 -13.44 8.57 3.16
CA ILE A 224 -12.25 7.78 2.80
C ILE A 224 -10.99 8.35 3.46
N GLY A 225 -10.98 9.65 3.81
CA GLY A 225 -9.95 10.27 4.63
C GLY A 225 -9.83 9.73 6.07
N ASN A 226 -10.75 8.90 6.55
CA ASN A 226 -10.64 8.21 7.84
C ASN A 226 -9.80 6.91 7.78
N LEU A 227 -9.40 6.47 6.59
CA LEU A 227 -8.56 5.29 6.39
C LEU A 227 -7.10 5.61 6.75
N SER A 228 -6.82 5.74 8.04
CA SER A 228 -5.52 6.21 8.55
C SER A 228 -4.31 5.34 8.20
N ASN A 229 -4.53 4.07 7.84
CA ASN A 229 -3.48 3.14 7.43
C ASN A 229 -3.32 3.03 5.91
N LEU A 230 -4.12 3.76 5.12
CA LEU A 230 -4.10 3.66 3.67
C LEU A 230 -2.80 4.24 3.12
N VAL A 231 -2.03 3.41 2.43
CA VAL A 231 -0.75 3.78 1.81
C VAL A 231 -0.96 4.09 0.33
N THR A 232 -1.74 3.25 -0.34
CA THR A 232 -1.91 3.30 -1.80
C THR A 232 -3.39 3.28 -2.15
N ALA A 233 -3.81 4.23 -2.98
CA ALA A 233 -5.16 4.33 -3.51
C ALA A 233 -5.15 4.59 -5.03
N PHE A 234 -5.62 3.63 -5.82
CA PHE A 234 -5.77 3.79 -7.27
C PHE A 234 -7.25 3.94 -7.65
N LEU A 235 -7.63 5.14 -8.10
CA LEU A 235 -9.02 5.48 -8.45
C LEU A 235 -9.19 5.95 -9.91
N SER A 236 -8.10 5.94 -10.70
CA SER A 236 -8.07 6.44 -12.08
C SER A 236 -8.98 5.65 -13.03
N SER A 237 -9.22 6.18 -14.24
CA SER A 237 -10.00 5.49 -15.28
C SER A 237 -11.41 5.09 -14.79
N ASN A 238 -12.13 6.05 -14.24
CA ASN A 238 -13.53 5.94 -13.79
C ASN A 238 -14.34 7.17 -14.25
N HIS A 239 -15.62 7.22 -13.93
CA HIS A 239 -16.51 8.37 -14.14
C HIS A 239 -16.68 9.25 -12.88
N LEU A 240 -15.66 9.28 -12.02
CA LEU A 240 -15.67 10.07 -10.79
C LEU A 240 -15.76 11.57 -11.09
N THR A 241 -16.50 12.30 -10.25
CA THR A 241 -16.77 13.73 -10.40
C THR A 241 -16.42 14.49 -9.11
N GLY A 242 -16.52 15.81 -9.12
CA GLY A 242 -16.22 16.63 -7.92
C GLY A 242 -14.72 16.80 -7.65
N SER A 243 -14.41 17.47 -6.55
CA SER A 243 -13.03 17.69 -6.10
C SER A 243 -12.51 16.49 -5.32
N ILE A 244 -11.20 16.21 -5.44
CA ILE A 244 -10.50 15.28 -4.53
C ILE A 244 -10.69 15.81 -3.09
N PRO A 245 -11.29 15.04 -2.16
CA PRO A 245 -11.45 15.47 -0.79
C PRO A 245 -10.12 15.91 -0.18
N HIS A 246 -10.08 17.10 0.42
CA HIS A 246 -8.87 17.62 1.06
C HIS A 246 -8.32 16.67 2.14
N VAL A 247 -9.19 15.84 2.75
CA VAL A 247 -8.81 14.81 3.72
C VAL A 247 -7.96 13.70 3.09
N LEU A 248 -8.12 13.40 1.80
CA LEU A 248 -7.22 12.49 1.06
C LEU A 248 -5.85 13.12 0.77
N GLY A 249 -5.80 14.44 0.60
CA GLY A 249 -4.55 15.20 0.62
C GLY A 249 -3.90 15.25 2.01
N ASN A 250 -4.64 14.82 3.04
CA ASN A 250 -4.26 14.75 4.46
C ASN A 250 -4.20 13.29 4.99
N LEU A 251 -4.30 12.26 4.13
CA LEU A 251 -4.08 10.84 4.49
C LEU A 251 -2.59 10.54 4.73
N ASN A 252 -1.91 11.52 5.29
CA ASN A 252 -0.50 11.62 5.36
C ASN A 252 -0.02 11.02 6.68
N ASN A 253 0.41 9.77 6.58
CA ASN A 253 1.64 9.34 7.25
C ASN A 253 2.80 10.34 6.97
N ILE A 254 2.68 11.21 5.95
CA ILE A 254 3.53 12.38 5.68
C ILE A 254 3.45 13.45 6.79
N ASP A 255 2.40 13.56 7.61
CA ASP A 255 2.36 14.55 8.70
C ASP A 255 3.14 14.05 9.92
N GLU A 256 3.15 12.74 10.19
CA GLU A 256 4.05 12.14 11.19
C GLU A 256 5.49 12.04 10.67
N GLN A 257 5.72 11.68 9.40
CA GLN A 257 7.05 11.73 8.77
C GLN A 257 7.57 13.17 8.63
N ALA A 258 6.72 14.17 8.40
CA ALA A 258 7.13 15.57 8.41
C ALA A 258 7.54 16.04 9.81
N LYS A 259 6.94 15.49 10.87
CA LYS A 259 7.41 15.69 12.26
C LYS A 259 8.73 14.98 12.52
N GLU A 260 8.99 13.85 11.85
CA GLU A 260 10.29 13.17 11.93
C GLU A 260 11.42 14.05 11.37
N LEU A 261 11.16 14.80 10.29
CA LEU A 261 12.05 15.86 9.78
C LEU A 261 11.72 17.24 10.36
N ASP A 262 11.95 17.39 11.66
CA ASP A 262 11.79 18.64 12.40
C ASP A 262 12.65 19.81 11.88
N TRP A 263 12.46 21.00 12.46
CA TRP A 263 13.18 22.19 12.02
C TRP A 263 14.70 22.11 12.15
N GLU A 264 15.21 21.40 13.17
CA GLU A 264 16.65 21.27 13.39
C GLU A 264 17.28 20.40 12.30
N LYS A 265 16.64 19.28 11.99
CA LYS A 265 17.06 18.41 10.88
C LYS A 265 17.01 19.13 9.54
N ARG A 266 15.96 19.90 9.26
CA ARG A 266 15.86 20.71 8.02
C ARG A 266 17.00 21.72 7.90
N VAL A 267 17.35 22.41 8.99
CA VAL A 267 18.49 23.33 9.03
C VAL A 267 19.81 22.58 8.76
N ASN A 268 19.99 21.40 9.35
CA ASN A 268 21.19 20.58 9.15
C ASN A 268 21.31 20.08 7.70
N ILE A 269 20.22 19.69 7.07
CA ILE A 269 20.20 19.31 5.64
C ILE A 269 20.66 20.47 4.76
N ILE A 270 20.05 21.65 4.95
CA ILE A 270 20.41 22.86 4.18
C ILE A 270 21.90 23.18 4.35
N LYS A 271 22.41 23.08 5.58
CA LYS A 271 23.83 23.27 5.90
C LYS A 271 24.72 22.22 5.22
N GLY A 272 24.34 20.95 5.24
CA GLY A 272 25.11 19.87 4.60
C GLY A 272 25.22 20.04 3.08
N VAL A 273 24.11 20.38 2.42
CA VAL A 273 24.12 20.69 0.98
C VAL A 273 24.98 21.91 0.67
N ALA A 274 24.89 22.97 1.48
CA ALA A 274 25.72 24.16 1.31
C ALA A 274 27.22 23.86 1.41
N GLN A 275 27.61 23.04 2.40
CA GLN A 275 28.99 22.60 2.59
C GLN A 275 29.50 21.76 1.40
N ALA A 276 28.68 20.82 0.90
CA ALA A 276 29.03 20.01 -0.26
C ALA A 276 29.24 20.85 -1.52
N LEU A 277 28.36 21.84 -1.76
CA LEU A 277 28.50 22.76 -2.89
C LEU A 277 29.70 23.70 -2.73
N SER A 278 29.97 24.20 -1.53
CA SER A 278 31.17 25.00 -1.25
C SER A 278 32.44 24.21 -1.58
N TYR A 279 32.51 22.94 -1.16
CA TYR A 279 33.63 22.06 -1.46
C TYR A 279 33.82 21.86 -2.97
N MET A 280 32.73 21.58 -3.69
CA MET A 280 32.76 21.40 -5.15
C MET A 280 33.20 22.66 -5.90
N HIS A 281 32.72 23.83 -5.48
CA HIS A 281 32.98 25.10 -6.17
C HIS A 281 34.36 25.67 -5.86
N HIS A 282 34.82 25.55 -4.61
CA HIS A 282 35.96 26.32 -4.10
C HIS A 282 37.16 25.48 -3.68
N ASP A 283 36.94 24.24 -3.22
CA ASP A 283 38.02 23.37 -2.73
C ASP A 283 38.50 22.37 -3.79
N CYS A 284 37.65 22.05 -4.78
CA CYS A 284 38.01 21.22 -5.93
C CYS A 284 38.75 22.01 -7.02
N SER A 285 39.78 21.40 -7.63
CA SER A 285 40.52 21.98 -8.75
C SER A 285 40.67 20.96 -9.89
N PRO A 286 40.03 21.17 -11.07
CA PRO A 286 39.15 22.29 -11.40
C PRO A 286 37.81 22.27 -10.65
N SER A 287 37.21 23.44 -10.42
CA SER A 287 35.90 23.59 -9.76
C SER A 287 34.84 22.75 -10.46
N ILE A 288 33.97 22.10 -9.69
CA ILE A 288 32.91 21.21 -10.17
C ILE A 288 31.58 21.94 -10.04
N VAL A 289 30.80 22.02 -11.12
CA VAL A 289 29.42 22.50 -11.09
C VAL A 289 28.51 21.30 -11.28
N HIS A 290 27.61 21.07 -10.32
CA HIS A 290 26.73 19.91 -10.28
C HIS A 290 25.67 19.96 -11.38
N ARG A 291 25.07 21.14 -11.61
CA ARG A 291 24.04 21.46 -12.61
C ARG A 291 22.65 20.87 -12.38
N ASP A 292 22.52 19.89 -11.48
CA ASP A 292 21.22 19.28 -11.15
C ASP A 292 20.98 19.16 -9.65
N ILE A 293 21.07 20.28 -8.92
CA ILE A 293 20.72 20.31 -7.50
C ILE A 293 19.20 20.37 -7.37
N SER A 294 18.60 19.33 -6.79
CA SER A 294 17.18 19.21 -6.50
C SER A 294 16.96 18.29 -5.29
N SER A 295 15.74 18.23 -4.76
CA SER A 295 15.42 17.35 -3.63
C SER A 295 15.62 15.86 -3.94
N ASN A 296 15.49 15.45 -5.22
CA ASN A 296 15.73 14.07 -5.64
C ASN A 296 17.20 13.66 -5.61
N ASN A 297 18.11 14.64 -5.71
CA ASN A 297 19.55 14.40 -5.79
C ASN A 297 20.27 14.66 -4.45
N VAL A 298 19.51 14.88 -3.37
CA VAL A 298 20.04 14.98 -2.01
C VAL A 298 19.60 13.75 -1.22
N LEU A 299 20.55 12.88 -0.90
CA LEU A 299 20.31 11.68 -0.11
C LEU A 299 20.50 12.00 1.38
N LEU A 300 19.71 11.36 2.22
CA LEU A 300 19.84 11.43 3.67
C LEU A 300 20.30 10.07 4.20
N ASP A 301 21.30 10.07 5.08
CA ASP A 301 21.71 8.86 5.78
C ASP A 301 20.86 8.61 7.04
N SER A 302 21.22 7.59 7.83
CA SER A 302 20.49 7.23 9.05
C SER A 302 20.50 8.32 10.13
N GLU A 303 21.44 9.27 10.05
CA GLU A 303 21.56 10.40 10.97
C GLU A 303 20.97 11.69 10.40
N TYR A 304 20.27 11.61 9.26
CA TYR A 304 19.73 12.74 8.52
C TYR A 304 20.78 13.74 8.03
N GLU A 305 22.03 13.29 7.84
CA GLU A 305 23.04 14.10 7.17
C GLU A 305 22.82 14.07 5.65
N ALA A 306 22.96 15.24 5.03
CA ALA A 306 22.68 15.43 3.60
C ALA A 306 23.91 15.17 2.73
N HIS A 307 23.74 14.32 1.73
CA HIS A 307 24.77 13.94 0.75
C HIS A 307 24.29 14.28 -0.66
N VAL A 308 25.02 15.16 -1.36
CA VAL A 308 24.73 15.47 -2.77
C VAL A 308 25.13 14.28 -3.64
N SER A 309 24.22 13.88 -4.52
CA SER A 309 24.33 12.68 -5.37
C SER A 309 24.00 13.01 -6.83
N ASP A 310 24.23 12.02 -7.71
CA ASP A 310 24.02 12.10 -9.17
C ASP A 310 24.82 13.20 -9.89
N PHE A 311 26.10 12.91 -10.09
CA PHE A 311 27.02 13.75 -10.86
C PHE A 311 26.92 13.53 -12.38
N GLY A 312 25.87 12.86 -12.89
CA GLY A 312 25.73 12.53 -14.31
C GLY A 312 25.67 13.76 -15.22
N THR A 313 25.25 14.90 -14.69
CA THR A 313 25.21 16.19 -15.41
C THR A 313 26.34 17.14 -15.04
N ALA A 314 27.18 16.77 -14.07
CA ALA A 314 28.21 17.63 -13.50
C ALA A 314 29.30 17.98 -14.53
N LYS A 315 29.90 19.17 -14.37
CA LYS A 315 30.92 19.68 -15.28
C LYS A 315 32.05 20.36 -14.53
N PHE A 316 33.28 20.09 -14.96
CA PHE A 316 34.46 20.82 -14.53
C PHE A 316 34.53 22.19 -15.22
N LEU A 317 34.67 23.27 -14.47
CA LEU A 317 34.97 24.60 -14.99
C LEU A 317 36.46 24.70 -15.28
N ARG A 318 36.83 24.64 -16.56
CA ARG A 318 38.23 24.82 -16.99
C ARG A 318 38.42 26.19 -17.61
N ARG A 319 39.53 26.86 -17.28
CA ARG A 319 39.86 28.19 -17.79
C ARG A 319 40.23 28.21 -19.28
N ASP A 320 40.56 27.04 -19.83
CA ASP A 320 41.07 26.84 -21.20
C ASP A 320 40.03 26.21 -22.16
N SER A 321 38.79 25.96 -21.71
CA SER A 321 37.76 25.31 -22.52
C SER A 321 36.41 26.03 -22.47
N SER A 322 35.53 25.72 -23.42
CA SER A 322 34.19 26.31 -23.50
C SER A 322 33.28 25.77 -22.40
N ASN A 323 32.84 26.65 -21.49
CA ASN A 323 31.87 26.30 -20.44
C ASN A 323 30.41 26.20 -20.93
N TRP A 324 30.18 26.20 -22.25
CA TRP A 324 28.86 26.03 -22.86
C TRP A 324 28.46 24.56 -22.93
N THR A 325 27.20 24.23 -22.63
CA THR A 325 26.63 22.88 -22.74
C THR A 325 25.16 22.94 -23.10
N THR A 326 24.61 21.86 -23.64
CA THR A 326 23.16 21.67 -23.65
C THR A 326 22.60 21.85 -22.23
N PRO A 327 21.46 22.55 -22.06
CA PRO A 327 20.79 22.64 -20.78
C PRO A 327 20.51 21.25 -20.22
N ALA A 328 20.83 21.03 -18.95
CA ALA A 328 20.52 19.81 -18.21
C ALA A 328 20.27 20.19 -16.76
N GLY A 329 19.36 19.49 -16.09
CA GLY A 329 18.92 19.77 -14.73
C GLY A 329 17.42 19.55 -14.56
N THR A 330 16.96 19.58 -13.32
CA THR A 330 15.57 19.35 -12.95
C THR A 330 14.72 20.60 -13.19
N LEU A 331 13.64 20.45 -13.97
CA LEU A 331 12.71 21.53 -14.27
C LEU A 331 12.11 22.10 -12.97
N GLY A 332 12.20 23.42 -12.77
CA GLY A 332 11.82 24.10 -11.53
C GLY A 332 13.01 24.60 -10.70
N TYR A 333 14.18 23.97 -10.85
CA TYR A 333 15.42 24.34 -10.14
C TYR A 333 16.44 25.02 -11.05
N ILE A 334 16.32 24.84 -12.37
CA ILE A 334 17.26 25.40 -13.35
C ILE A 334 17.27 26.93 -13.28
N ALA A 335 18.48 27.49 -13.16
CA ALA A 335 18.70 28.92 -13.19
C ALA A 335 18.25 29.55 -14.53
N PRO A 336 17.49 30.66 -14.53
CA PRO A 336 16.93 31.23 -15.75
C PRO A 336 17.99 31.54 -16.80
N GLU A 337 19.13 32.12 -16.40
CA GLU A 337 20.21 32.43 -17.34
C GLU A 337 20.81 31.17 -17.98
N PHE A 338 20.84 30.04 -17.28
CA PHE A 338 21.42 28.82 -17.82
C PHE A 338 20.52 28.23 -18.91
N ALA A 339 19.20 28.31 -18.72
CA ALA A 339 18.23 27.88 -19.71
C ALA A 339 18.36 28.65 -21.04
N TYR A 340 18.61 29.96 -21.00
CA TYR A 340 18.69 30.79 -22.20
C TYR A 340 20.11 30.92 -22.77
N THR A 341 21.12 30.98 -21.93
CA THR A 341 22.50 31.21 -22.38
C THR A 341 23.26 29.92 -22.59
N MET A 342 22.89 28.78 -22.01
CA MET A 342 23.69 27.54 -22.09
C MET A 342 25.09 27.65 -21.45
N ARG A 343 25.41 28.75 -20.77
CA ARG A 343 26.70 28.98 -20.11
C ARG A 343 26.65 28.48 -18.67
N VAL A 344 27.50 27.50 -18.34
CA VAL A 344 27.59 26.95 -16.99
C VAL A 344 28.50 27.83 -16.12
N THR A 345 28.01 28.20 -14.95
CA THR A 345 28.79 28.81 -13.86
C THR A 345 28.39 28.16 -12.52
N GLU A 346 29.21 28.32 -11.49
CA GLU A 346 28.85 27.94 -10.11
C GLU A 346 27.53 28.59 -9.64
N LYS A 347 27.16 29.74 -10.21
CA LYS A 347 25.92 30.48 -9.88
C LYS A 347 24.65 29.74 -10.30
N CYS A 348 24.75 28.76 -11.22
CA CYS A 348 23.64 27.90 -11.59
C CYS A 348 23.24 26.98 -10.41
N ASP A 349 24.24 26.41 -9.74
CA ASP A 349 24.03 25.59 -8.54
C ASP A 349 23.53 26.45 -7.37
N VAL A 350 24.06 27.67 -7.22
CA VAL A 350 23.60 28.62 -6.17
C VAL A 350 22.10 28.91 -6.30
N TYR A 351 21.61 29.15 -7.51
CA TYR A 351 20.17 29.36 -7.74
C TYR A 351 19.35 28.11 -7.39
N SER A 352 19.80 26.95 -7.86
CA SER A 352 19.16 25.65 -7.60
C SER A 352 19.09 25.36 -6.09
N PHE A 353 20.16 25.68 -5.36
CA PHE A 353 20.21 25.63 -3.90
C PHE A 353 19.20 26.57 -3.22
N GLY A 354 18.99 27.77 -3.75
CA GLY A 354 17.95 28.68 -3.26
C GLY A 354 16.54 28.10 -3.38
N VAL A 355 16.22 27.46 -4.52
CA VAL A 355 14.93 26.77 -4.73
C VAL A 355 14.76 25.62 -3.74
N LEU A 356 15.78 24.76 -3.64
CA LEU A 356 15.80 23.62 -2.72
C LEU A 356 15.64 24.06 -1.26
N THR A 357 16.29 25.14 -0.86
CA THR A 357 16.17 25.70 0.49
C THR A 357 14.74 26.11 0.81
N LEU A 358 14.05 26.79 -0.11
CA LEU A 358 12.65 27.16 0.07
C LEU A 358 11.73 25.94 0.11
N GLU A 359 11.98 24.92 -0.72
CA GLU A 359 11.25 23.66 -0.70
C GLU A 359 11.37 22.96 0.65
N ILE A 360 12.58 22.86 1.20
CA ILE A 360 12.84 22.23 2.50
C ILE A 360 12.11 22.99 3.61
N ILE A 361 12.12 24.32 3.62
CA ILE A 361 11.45 25.13 4.65
C ILE A 361 9.93 25.07 4.53
N LYS A 362 9.39 25.09 3.31
CA LYS A 362 7.94 25.11 3.04
C LYS A 362 7.32 23.70 3.06
N GLY A 363 8.14 22.66 2.95
CA GLY A 363 7.71 21.27 2.88
C GLY A 363 7.10 20.86 1.53
N LYS A 364 7.17 21.73 0.53
CA LYS A 364 6.67 21.51 -0.83
C LYS A 364 7.40 22.43 -1.80
N HIS A 365 7.53 22.00 -3.05
CA HIS A 365 8.21 22.78 -4.09
C HIS A 365 7.58 24.19 -4.22
N PRO A 366 8.39 25.27 -4.28
CA PRO A 366 7.87 26.63 -4.24
C PRO A 366 7.09 27.03 -5.51
N GLY A 367 7.35 26.42 -6.67
CA GLY A 367 6.55 26.64 -7.90
C GLY A 367 6.45 28.12 -8.30
N GLU A 368 5.24 28.61 -8.61
CA GLU A 368 4.98 30.03 -8.95
C GLU A 368 5.30 31.01 -7.80
N PHE A 369 5.47 30.52 -6.57
CA PHE A 369 5.85 31.35 -5.44
C PHE A 369 7.24 31.99 -5.61
N VAL A 370 8.16 31.32 -6.33
CA VAL A 370 9.47 31.92 -6.67
C VAL A 370 9.28 33.16 -7.53
N ALA A 371 8.37 33.12 -8.51
CA ALA A 371 8.07 34.27 -9.35
C ALA A 371 7.44 35.43 -8.55
N HIS A 372 6.61 35.11 -7.54
CA HIS A 372 6.05 36.10 -6.63
C HIS A 372 7.13 36.77 -5.77
N LEU A 373 8.02 35.97 -5.15
CA LEU A 373 9.14 36.45 -4.33
C LEU A 373 10.08 37.37 -5.13
N MET A 374 10.31 37.05 -6.40
CA MET A 374 11.12 37.86 -7.32
C MET A 374 10.44 39.19 -7.74
N SER A 375 9.13 39.33 -7.53
CA SER A 375 8.34 40.51 -7.93
C SER A 375 7.98 41.46 -6.78
N SER A 376 7.98 40.96 -5.55
CA SER A 376 7.59 41.71 -4.35
C SER A 376 8.78 42.39 -3.69
N THR A 377 8.69 43.71 -3.45
CA THR A 377 9.57 44.41 -2.51
C THR A 377 9.31 43.86 -1.10
N THR A 378 10.37 43.41 -0.43
CA THR A 378 10.48 42.59 0.80
C THR A 378 9.89 43.18 2.09
N GLY A 379 8.63 43.62 2.07
CA GLY A 379 7.96 44.21 3.23
C GLY A 379 6.89 43.35 3.91
N ASP A 380 6.15 42.51 3.19
CA ASP A 380 4.79 42.10 3.64
C ASP A 380 4.50 40.58 3.65
N ILE A 381 5.47 39.70 3.36
CA ILE A 381 5.21 38.26 3.46
C ILE A 381 5.34 37.83 4.92
N GLU A 382 4.22 37.47 5.55
CA GLU A 382 4.24 36.90 6.89
C GLU A 382 5.06 35.60 6.90
N LEU A 383 6.04 35.49 7.82
CA LEU A 383 6.90 34.31 7.98
C LEU A 383 6.08 33.00 8.05
N LYS A 384 4.87 33.06 8.60
CA LYS A 384 3.93 31.94 8.71
C LYS A 384 3.50 31.34 7.35
N GLU A 385 3.54 32.12 6.28
CA GLU A 385 3.21 31.65 4.92
C GLU A 385 4.40 30.96 4.22
N LEU A 386 5.60 31.17 4.73
CA LEU A 386 6.85 30.61 4.22
C LEU A 386 7.21 29.27 4.89
N LEU A 387 6.75 29.06 6.12
CA LEU A 387 7.01 27.84 6.89
C LEU A 387 6.03 26.72 6.54
N ASP A 388 6.53 25.47 6.56
CA ASP A 388 5.73 24.25 6.54
C ASP A 388 4.72 24.22 7.68
N GLN A 389 3.42 24.32 7.33
CA GLN A 389 2.33 24.39 8.30
C GLN A 389 2.04 23.05 8.99
N ARG A 390 2.68 21.96 8.56
CA ARG A 390 2.57 20.64 9.21
C ARG A 390 3.39 20.56 10.50
N LEU A 391 4.43 21.39 10.65
CA LEU A 391 5.29 21.39 11.84
C LEU A 391 4.72 22.32 12.91
N SER A 392 5.02 22.01 14.17
CA SER A 392 4.82 22.96 15.26
C SER A 392 5.65 24.22 15.02
N HIS A 393 5.17 25.36 15.53
CA HIS A 393 5.89 26.62 15.40
C HIS A 393 7.33 26.48 15.96
N PRO A 394 8.36 26.99 15.25
CA PRO A 394 9.74 26.87 15.68
C PRO A 394 9.96 27.57 17.03
N THR A 395 10.98 27.13 17.77
CA THR A 395 11.45 27.86 18.94
C THR A 395 12.04 29.21 18.51
N GLN A 396 12.10 30.18 19.41
CA GLN A 396 12.60 31.53 19.11
C GLN A 396 14.05 31.52 18.56
N GLU A 397 14.86 30.53 18.94
CA GLU A 397 16.22 30.36 18.44
C GLU A 397 16.23 29.86 16.99
N ILE A 398 15.47 28.80 16.71
CA ILE A 398 15.33 28.23 15.38
C ILE A 398 14.65 29.21 14.43
N GLU A 399 13.66 29.97 14.89
CA GLU A 399 12.97 30.98 14.08
C GLU A 399 13.96 32.04 13.54
N LYS A 400 14.91 32.50 14.37
CA LYS A 400 15.96 33.43 13.93
C LYS A 400 16.86 32.82 12.86
N ILE A 401 17.19 31.53 13.00
CA ILE A 401 17.99 30.79 12.03
C ILE A 401 17.22 30.65 10.71
N LEU A 402 15.93 30.27 10.76
CA LEU A 402 15.08 30.15 9.58
C LEU A 402 14.92 31.47 8.85
N VAL A 403 14.72 32.58 9.55
CA VAL A 403 14.67 33.93 8.95
C VAL A 403 15.99 34.27 8.26
N PHE A 404 17.13 33.90 8.85
CA PHE A 404 18.43 34.10 8.24
C PHE A 404 18.61 33.24 6.97
N ILE A 405 18.23 31.97 7.01
CA ILE A 405 18.28 31.06 5.86
C ILE A 405 17.36 31.55 4.73
N LEU A 406 16.16 32.04 5.05
CA LEU A 406 15.23 32.57 4.05
C LEU A 406 15.82 33.78 3.32
N LYS A 407 16.54 34.66 4.02
CA LYS A 407 17.28 35.78 3.39
C LYS A 407 18.40 35.31 2.47
N ILE A 408 19.10 34.23 2.85
CA ILE A 408 20.10 33.60 1.98
C ILE A 408 19.43 33.03 0.73
N ALA A 409 18.34 32.27 0.89
CA ALA A 409 17.62 31.67 -0.22
C ALA A 409 17.12 32.75 -1.20
N GLU A 410 16.60 33.86 -0.69
CA GLU A 410 16.21 35.02 -1.49
C GLU A 410 17.39 35.60 -2.29
N ALA A 411 18.55 35.80 -1.64
CA ALA A 411 19.76 36.29 -2.30
C ALA A 411 20.28 35.31 -3.37
N CYS A 412 20.15 34.01 -3.15
CA CYS A 412 20.49 32.97 -4.13
C CYS A 412 19.57 33.00 -5.37
N LEU A 413 18.32 33.42 -5.21
CA LEU A 413 17.31 33.48 -6.28
C LEU A 413 17.35 34.80 -7.07
N HIS A 414 18.34 35.65 -6.83
CA HIS A 414 18.46 36.93 -7.53
C HIS A 414 18.55 36.75 -9.06
N VAL A 415 17.84 37.61 -9.80
CA VAL A 415 17.76 37.56 -11.29
C VAL A 415 19.14 37.66 -11.93
N ASN A 416 19.98 38.57 -11.43
CA ASN A 416 21.36 38.71 -11.86
C ASN A 416 22.26 37.67 -11.18
N PRO A 417 22.91 36.74 -11.91
CA PRO A 417 23.76 35.69 -11.33
C PRO A 417 24.95 36.23 -10.56
N GLU A 418 25.52 37.36 -11.00
CA GLU A 418 26.69 37.98 -10.35
C GLU A 418 26.34 38.58 -8.97
N SER A 419 25.06 38.87 -8.73
CA SER A 419 24.57 39.38 -7.45
C SER A 419 24.26 38.26 -6.45
N ARG A 420 24.21 37.00 -6.89
CA ARG A 420 24.04 35.86 -5.98
C ARG A 420 25.31 35.69 -5.15
N PRO A 421 25.22 35.27 -3.88
CA PRO A 421 26.38 34.92 -3.07
C PRO A 421 27.18 33.75 -3.68
N THR A 422 28.39 33.49 -3.18
CA THR A 422 29.12 32.24 -3.45
C THR A 422 28.77 31.22 -2.38
N MET A 423 28.92 29.93 -2.68
CA MET A 423 28.70 28.88 -1.69
C MET A 423 29.70 28.91 -0.54
N HIS A 424 30.86 29.58 -0.71
CA HIS A 424 31.79 29.85 0.40
C HIS A 424 31.30 30.92 1.39
N MET A 425 30.46 31.87 0.93
CA MET A 425 29.89 32.93 1.79
C MET A 425 28.64 32.48 2.54
N ILE A 426 27.94 31.51 1.98
CA ILE A 426 26.78 30.81 2.58
C ILE A 426 27.31 29.79 3.58
#